data_AF-A0A5S9M7H2-F1
#
_entry.id   AF-A0A5S9M7H2-F1
#
_cell.length_a   1.000
_cell.length_b   1.000
_cell.length_c   1.000
_cell.angle_alpha   90.00
_cell.angle_beta   90.00
_cell.angle_gamma   90.00
#
_symmetry.space_group_name_H-M   'P 1'
#
loop_
_entity.id
_entity.type
_entity.pdbx_description
1 polymer ?
#
loop_
_entity_poly.entity_id
_entity_poly.type
_entity_poly.pdbx_seq_one_letter_code
_entity_poly.pdbx_strand_id
1 'polypeptide(L)'
;MSQFNFMKLIDKYSVTFDLIVQSAGDYDDLGRWQDGESITTTQRGALVVLPSQLIYQSGGRLTTFDRQLYISKSVEIPLKSKVIYKGSHIPR
;
A
#
# COMPACT_ATOMS: atom_id res chain seq x y z
N MET A 1 -34.53 -5.02 7.40
CA MET A 1 -33.11 -5.28 7.66
C MET A 1 -32.30 -4.19 6.97
N SER A 2 -31.65 -3.31 7.73
CA SER A 2 -30.75 -2.30 7.14
C SER A 2 -29.45 -3.01 6.74
N GLN A 3 -29.19 -3.16 5.44
CA GLN A 3 -27.89 -3.63 4.97
C GLN A 3 -26.85 -2.60 5.42
N PHE A 4 -25.97 -3.00 6.33
CA PHE A 4 -24.79 -2.25 6.70
C PHE A 4 -23.99 -2.00 5.42
N ASN A 5 -24.05 -0.78 4.88
CA ASN A 5 -23.37 -0.47 3.63
C ASN A 5 -21.88 -0.24 3.92
N PHE A 6 -21.15 -1.35 4.06
CA PHE A 6 -19.73 -1.40 4.40
C PHE A 6 -18.89 -0.50 3.48
N MET A 7 -19.31 -0.34 2.21
CA MET A 7 -18.65 0.58 1.28
C MET A 7 -18.71 2.04 1.74
N LYS A 8 -19.81 2.51 2.32
CA LYS A 8 -19.89 3.89 2.83
C LYS A 8 -18.93 4.14 3.99
N LEU A 9 -18.68 3.13 4.81
CA LEU A 9 -17.71 3.22 5.90
C LEU A 9 -16.29 3.23 5.34
N ILE A 10 -15.98 2.35 4.38
CA ILE A 10 -14.69 2.38 3.68
C ILE A 10 -14.47 3.75 3.04
N ASP A 11 -15.45 4.30 2.31
CA ASP A 11 -15.33 5.61 1.67
C ASP A 11 -15.05 6.72 2.69
N LYS A 12 -15.74 6.70 3.83
CA LYS A 12 -15.59 7.69 4.90
C LYS A 12 -14.19 7.67 5.53
N TYR A 13 -13.60 6.49 5.69
CA TYR A 13 -12.29 6.33 6.29
C TYR A 13 -11.16 6.21 5.26
N SER A 14 -11.49 6.26 3.98
CA SER A 14 -10.51 6.17 2.90
C SER A 14 -9.76 7.48 2.75
N VAL A 15 -8.46 7.34 2.57
CA VAL A 15 -7.52 8.40 2.26
C VAL A 15 -6.91 8.16 0.88
N THR A 16 -6.40 9.23 0.26
CA THR A 16 -5.54 9.11 -0.92
C THR A 16 -4.11 8.83 -0.48
N PHE A 17 -3.41 8.00 -1.24
CA PHE A 17 -1.99 7.69 -1.05
C PHE A 17 -1.33 7.49 -2.42
N ASP A 18 -0.01 7.70 -2.47
CA ASP A 18 0.75 7.44 -3.68
C ASP A 18 1.34 6.04 -3.63
N LEU A 19 1.08 5.28 -4.68
CA LEU A 19 1.63 3.95 -4.91
C LEU A 19 2.77 4.08 -5.92
N ILE A 20 3.98 3.78 -5.47
CA ILE A 20 5.18 3.75 -6.30
C ILE A 20 5.51 2.30 -6.64
N VAL A 21 5.47 1.96 -7.92
CA VAL A 21 5.81 0.64 -8.44
C VAL A 21 7.09 0.77 -9.26
N GLN A 22 8.09 -0.07 -8.98
CA GLN A 22 9.25 -0.20 -9.85
C GLN A 22 8.92 -1.22 -10.94
N SER A 23 9.03 -0.85 -12.21
CA SER A 23 8.99 -1.86 -13.28
C SER A 23 10.23 -2.75 -13.18
N ALA A 24 10.17 -3.94 -13.75
CA ALA A 24 11.37 -4.73 -13.98
C ALA A 24 12.25 -3.99 -15.01
N GLY A 25 13.57 -4.17 -14.89
CA GLY A 25 14.48 -3.86 -15.98
C GLY A 25 14.40 -4.93 -17.07
N ASP A 26 14.89 -4.59 -18.25
CA ASP A 26 14.97 -5.51 -19.39
C ASP A 26 16.23 -5.23 -20.22
N TYR A 27 16.56 -6.11 -21.15
CA TYR A 27 17.62 -5.89 -22.13
C TYR A 27 17.07 -5.16 -23.35
N ASP A 28 17.84 -4.19 -23.86
CA ASP A 28 17.52 -3.51 -25.12
C ASP A 28 17.90 -4.32 -26.35
N ASP A 29 17.57 -3.79 -27.54
CA ASP A 29 17.87 -4.42 -28.84
C ASP A 29 19.38 -4.63 -29.09
N LEU A 30 20.26 -4.01 -28.28
CA LEU A 30 21.70 -4.17 -28.32
C LEU A 30 22.22 -5.11 -27.22
N GLY A 31 21.33 -5.73 -26.45
CA GLY A 31 21.65 -6.63 -25.34
C GLY A 31 22.18 -5.93 -24.10
N ARG A 32 21.92 -4.63 -23.92
CA ARG A 32 22.34 -3.89 -22.72
C ARG A 32 21.21 -3.87 -21.71
N TRP A 33 21.53 -4.15 -20.46
CA TRP A 33 20.56 -4.06 -19.36
C TRP A 33 20.11 -2.61 -19.16
N GLN A 34 18.80 -2.40 -19.10
CA GLN A 34 18.16 -1.14 -18.76
C GLN A 34 17.36 -1.34 -17.46
N ASP A 35 17.61 -0.48 -16.48
CA ASP A 35 16.85 -0.51 -15.23
C ASP A 35 15.39 -0.12 -15.48
N GLY A 36 14.49 -0.76 -14.75
CA GLY A 36 13.08 -0.41 -14.81
C GLY A 36 12.79 0.96 -14.22
N GLU A 37 11.70 1.58 -14.66
CA GLU A 37 11.28 2.90 -14.23
C GLU A 37 10.39 2.85 -12.98
N SER A 38 10.41 3.92 -12.19
CA SER A 38 9.48 4.10 -11.08
C SER A 38 8.20 4.80 -11.56
N ILE A 39 7.08 4.10 -11.51
CA ILE A 39 5.76 4.63 -11.86
C ILE A 39 5.03 5.00 -10.57
N THR A 40 4.60 6.25 -10.46
CA THR A 40 3.80 6.74 -9.32
C THR A 40 2.34 6.89 -9.74
N THR A 41 1.43 6.26 -9.01
CA THR A 41 -0.02 6.42 -9.21
C THR A 41 -0.72 6.78 -7.90
N THR A 42 -1.67 7.70 -7.95
CA THR A 42 -2.49 8.02 -6.77
C THR A 42 -3.64 7.04 -6.66
N GLN A 43 -3.75 6.40 -5.50
CA GLN A 43 -4.76 5.39 -5.18
C GLN A 43 -5.57 5.81 -3.96
N ARG A 44 -6.69 5.10 -3.70
CA ARG A 44 -7.56 5.31 -2.55
C ARG A 44 -7.73 4.04 -1.75
N GLY A 45 -7.66 4.16 -0.43
CA GLY A 45 -7.85 3.05 0.51
C GLY A 45 -7.88 3.52 1.95
N ALA A 46 -8.11 2.62 2.90
CA ALA A 46 -8.13 2.94 4.32
C ALA A 46 -6.81 2.52 4.98
N LEU A 47 -6.16 3.45 5.67
CA LEU A 47 -4.95 3.22 6.46
C LEU A 47 -5.30 3.25 7.95
N VAL A 48 -5.18 2.11 8.62
CA VAL A 48 -5.62 1.91 10.01
C VAL A 48 -4.43 1.56 10.89
N VAL A 49 -4.40 2.08 12.12
CA VAL A 49 -3.37 1.72 13.11
C VAL A 49 -3.54 0.24 13.49
N LEU A 50 -2.44 -0.47 13.65
CA LEU A 50 -2.49 -1.86 14.12
C LEU A 50 -2.98 -1.94 15.57
N PRO A 51 -3.83 -2.93 15.93
CA PRO A 51 -4.20 -3.18 17.31
C PRO A 51 -2.98 -3.53 18.18
N SER A 52 -2.94 -3.03 19.41
CA SER A 52 -1.83 -3.24 20.36
C SER A 52 -1.54 -4.72 20.60
N GLN A 53 -2.57 -5.57 20.65
CA GLN A 53 -2.44 -7.01 20.82
C GLN A 53 -1.67 -7.65 19.65
N LEU A 54 -1.92 -7.21 18.42
CA LEU A 54 -1.23 -7.72 17.23
C LEU A 54 0.23 -7.26 17.18
N ILE A 55 0.50 -6.01 17.58
CA ILE A 55 1.88 -5.51 17.75
C ILE A 55 2.62 -6.35 18.79
N TYR A 56 2.03 -6.60 19.96
CA TYR A 56 2.64 -7.40 21.02
C TYR A 56 2.94 -8.84 20.58
N GLN A 57 1.96 -9.49 19.94
CA GLN A 57 2.10 -10.87 19.45
C GLN A 57 3.12 -11.01 18.32
N SER A 58 3.48 -9.92 17.64
CA SER A 58 4.48 -9.94 16.56
C SER A 58 5.91 -10.19 17.04
N GLY A 59 6.17 -10.17 18.36
CA GLY A 59 7.51 -10.39 18.92
C GLY A 59 8.52 -9.33 18.51
N GLY A 60 8.07 -8.09 18.24
CA GLY A 60 8.93 -6.96 17.85
C GLY A 60 9.05 -6.75 16.34
N ARG A 61 8.38 -7.55 15.50
CA ARG A 61 8.35 -7.35 14.04
C ARG A 61 7.52 -6.13 13.63
N LEU A 62 6.42 -5.86 14.34
CA LEU A 62 5.52 -4.75 14.08
C LEU A 62 5.65 -3.70 15.19
N THR A 63 5.35 -2.47 14.84
CA THR A 63 5.48 -1.28 15.68
C THR A 63 4.20 -0.45 15.68
N THR A 64 4.13 0.55 16.56
CA THR A 64 3.02 1.51 16.61
C THR A 64 2.96 2.46 15.40
N PHE A 65 4.05 2.53 14.62
CA PHE A 65 4.09 3.32 13.39
C PHE A 65 3.52 2.57 12.19
N ASP A 66 3.47 1.23 12.26
CA ASP A 66 2.93 0.41 11.19
C ASP A 66 1.41 0.59 11.05
N ARG A 67 0.94 0.41 9.81
CA ARG A 67 -0.46 0.61 9.44
C ARG A 67 -0.94 -0.57 8.60
N GLN A 68 -2.18 -0.98 8.82
CA GLN A 68 -2.88 -1.88 7.92
C GLN A 68 -3.55 -1.10 6.80
N LEU A 69 -3.25 -1.47 5.56
CA LEU A 69 -3.87 -0.90 4.37
C LEU A 69 -4.98 -1.81 3.87
N TYR A 70 -6.20 -1.27 3.78
CA TYR A 70 -7.33 -1.89 3.10
C TYR A 70 -7.58 -1.17 1.78
N ILE A 71 -7.68 -1.93 0.69
CA ILE A 71 -7.91 -1.43 -0.66
C ILE A 71 -9.00 -2.22 -1.35
N SER A 72 -9.62 -1.62 -2.37
CA SER A 72 -10.54 -2.34 -3.25
C SER A 72 -9.80 -3.48 -3.97
N LYS A 73 -10.50 -4.58 -4.23
CA LYS A 73 -9.98 -5.71 -5.02
C LYS A 73 -9.58 -5.31 -6.45
N SER A 74 -10.09 -4.20 -6.96
CA SER A 74 -9.73 -3.63 -8.26
C SER A 74 -8.36 -2.95 -8.29
N VAL A 75 -7.75 -2.69 -7.13
CA VAL A 75 -6.42 -2.09 -7.02
C VAL A 75 -5.42 -3.21 -6.81
N GLU A 76 -4.46 -3.36 -7.73
CA GLU A 76 -3.35 -4.27 -7.57
C GLU A 76 -2.16 -3.54 -6.95
N ILE A 77 -1.55 -4.14 -5.93
CA ILE A 77 -0.32 -3.61 -5.31
C ILE A 77 0.76 -4.69 -5.47
N PRO A 78 1.61 -4.59 -6.51
CA PRO A 78 2.70 -5.51 -6.74
C PRO A 78 3.64 -5.61 -5.52
N LEU A 79 4.33 -6.74 -5.38
CA LEU A 79 5.38 -6.87 -4.37
C LEU A 79 6.47 -5.82 -4.57
N LYS A 80 7.14 -5.42 -3.49
CA LYS A 80 8.19 -4.37 -3.46
C LYS A 80 7.72 -2.95 -3.84
N SER A 81 6.42 -2.74 -4.06
CA SER A 81 5.86 -1.40 -4.21
C SER A 81 5.96 -0.60 -2.90
N LYS A 82 6.06 0.72 -3.00
CA LYS A 82 6.06 1.63 -1.84
C LYS A 82 4.74 2.38 -1.76
N VAL A 83 4.21 2.51 -0.55
CA VAL A 83 3.02 3.31 -0.25
C VAL A 83 3.46 4.55 0.51
N ILE A 84 3.18 5.72 -0.05
CA ILE A 84 3.48 7.01 0.56
C ILE A 84 2.17 7.69 0.96
N TYR A 85 2.08 8.05 2.24
CA TYR A 85 0.93 8.77 2.78
C TYR A 85 1.40 9.97 3.60
N LYS A 86 0.95 11.18 3.23
CA LYS A 86 1.34 12.45 3.88
C LYS A 86 2.86 12.66 3.99
N GLY A 87 3.62 12.22 2.99
CA GLY A 87 5.08 12.31 2.98
C GLY A 87 5.81 11.28 3.86
N SER A 88 5.08 10.41 4.58
CA SER A 88 5.67 9.32 5.36
C SER A 88 5.64 8.01 4.57
N HIS A 89 6.77 7.32 4.54
CA HIS A 89 6.91 5.97 4.00
C HIS A 89 6.31 4.96 4.98
N ILE A 90 5.38 4.12 4.52
CA ILE A 90 4.83 3.03 5.33
C ILE A 90 5.58 1.74 4.93
N PRO A 91 6.51 1.23 5.75
CA PRO A 91 7.16 -0.05 5.47
C PRO A 91 6.13 -1.18 5.47
N ARG A 92 6.34 -2.18 4.61
CA ARG A 92 5.44 -3.33 4.43
C ARG A 92 6.12 -4.61 4.90
#